data_AF-A0A3C0FVS4-F1
#
_entry.id   AF-A0A3C0FVS4-F1
#
_cell.length_a   1.000
_cell.length_b   1.000
_cell.length_c   1.000
_cell.angle_alpha   90.00
_cell.angle_beta   90.00
_cell.angle_gamma   90.00
#
_symmetry.space_group_name_H-M   'P 1'
#
loop_
_entity.id
_entity.type
_entity.pdbx_description
1 polymer ?
#
loop_
_entity_poly.entity_id
_entity_poly.type
_entity_poly.pdbx_seq_one_letter_code
_entity_poly.pdbx_strand_id
1 'polypeptide(L)'
;AVKDMKREELMTTEGQIRARRALNRFASEHKVANDTIIDSLGEWSKMIAPVGLDLEGCQGQLRVLANGLKKFAQDIEEWSNSEQSDFRFMAGRIVSATRSTSNHALKRIEEVDSWNSELGKVLTDWETAKKAIGETIEYLWWLLDGWQELIDVWDRRSLTDRAKQRETVEEVASFAPVLPLSEIEKSEQQFWADVRVNQMLWAGELRKLGSGEIDADMMDRLERFRRQSA
;
A
#
# COMPACT_ATOMS: atom_id res chain seq x y z
N ALA A 1 -9.97 20.01 -25.65
CA ALA A 1 -11.20 19.24 -25.95
C ALA A 1 -10.97 17.72 -26.09
N VAL A 2 -10.05 17.14 -25.30
CA VAL A 2 -9.80 15.68 -25.18
C VAL A 2 -10.00 15.20 -23.74
N LYS A 3 -10.16 16.12 -22.79
CA LYS A 3 -10.36 15.84 -21.36
C LYS A 3 -11.62 15.02 -21.05
N ASP A 4 -12.56 14.92 -21.99
CA ASP A 4 -13.88 14.31 -21.78
C ASP A 4 -14.12 13.04 -22.63
N MET A 5 -13.09 12.48 -23.26
CA MET A 5 -13.27 11.25 -24.06
C MET A 5 -13.47 10.04 -23.13
N LYS A 6 -14.60 9.33 -23.32
CA LYS A 6 -14.89 8.10 -22.57
C LYS A 6 -14.09 6.92 -23.12
N ARG A 7 -13.87 5.90 -22.28
CA ARG A 7 -13.19 4.66 -22.67
C ARG A 7 -13.83 4.02 -23.91
N GLU A 8 -15.15 4.00 -23.99
CA GLU A 8 -15.87 3.44 -25.16
C GLU A 8 -15.52 4.16 -26.46
N GLU A 9 -15.31 5.48 -26.42
CA GLU A 9 -14.97 6.29 -27.59
C GLU A 9 -13.54 5.99 -28.07
N LEU A 10 -12.59 5.77 -27.16
CA LEU A 10 -11.20 5.41 -27.48
C LEU A 10 -11.07 4.02 -28.14
N MET A 11 -12.08 3.15 -27.97
CA MET A 11 -12.14 1.84 -28.63
C MET A 11 -12.62 1.92 -30.09
N THR A 12 -13.12 3.09 -30.53
CA THR A 12 -13.56 3.31 -31.91
C THR A 12 -12.43 3.87 -32.78
N THR A 13 -12.46 3.57 -34.08
CA THR A 13 -11.51 4.12 -35.06
C THR A 13 -11.53 5.64 -35.08
N GLU A 14 -12.71 6.27 -34.97
CA GLU A 14 -12.84 7.73 -34.95
C GLU A 14 -12.25 8.36 -33.68
N GLY A 15 -12.47 7.73 -32.52
CA GLY A 15 -11.87 8.17 -31.26
C GLY A 15 -10.35 8.06 -31.28
N GLN A 16 -9.79 6.97 -31.82
CA GLN A 16 -8.35 6.82 -31.99
C GLN A 16 -7.76 7.90 -32.91
N ILE A 17 -8.43 8.22 -34.02
CA ILE A 17 -8.01 9.30 -34.93
C ILE A 17 -8.03 10.66 -34.22
N ARG A 18 -9.06 10.92 -33.41
CA ARG A 18 -9.18 12.18 -32.65
C ARG A 18 -8.11 12.30 -31.56
N ALA A 19 -7.84 11.21 -30.84
CA ALA A 19 -6.77 11.14 -29.85
C ALA A 19 -5.41 11.39 -30.50
N ARG A 20 -5.10 10.71 -31.61
CA ARG A 20 -3.86 10.91 -32.36
C ARG A 20 -3.70 12.35 -32.87
N ARG A 21 -4.77 12.97 -33.40
CA ARG A 21 -4.74 14.39 -33.79
C ARG A 21 -4.43 15.34 -32.63
N ALA A 22 -4.89 15.02 -31.42
CA ALA A 22 -4.57 15.83 -30.25
C ALA A 22 -3.12 15.66 -29.79
N LEU A 23 -2.62 14.42 -29.77
CA LEU A 23 -1.21 14.13 -29.49
C LEU A 23 -0.30 14.82 -30.51
N ASN A 24 -0.65 14.82 -31.79
CA ASN A 24 0.11 15.52 -32.83
C ASN A 24 0.19 17.03 -32.60
N ARG A 25 -0.91 17.66 -32.15
CA ARG A 25 -0.90 19.09 -31.80
C ARG A 25 -0.01 19.36 -30.61
N PHE A 26 -0.14 18.55 -29.56
CA PHE A 26 0.68 18.66 -28.36
C PHE A 26 2.18 18.53 -28.67
N ALA A 27 2.57 17.53 -29.48
CA ALA A 27 3.94 17.32 -29.94
C ALA A 27 4.49 18.55 -30.69
N SER A 28 3.69 19.10 -31.60
CA SER A 28 4.06 20.29 -32.36
C SER A 28 4.23 21.54 -31.49
N GLU A 29 3.34 21.74 -30.50
CA GLU A 29 3.38 22.89 -29.58
C GLU A 29 4.61 22.85 -28.67
N HIS A 30 5.02 21.65 -28.22
CA HIS A 30 6.13 21.46 -27.29
C HIS A 30 7.46 21.11 -27.98
N LYS A 31 7.50 21.10 -29.33
CA LYS A 31 8.68 20.76 -30.14
C LYS A 31 9.28 19.38 -29.83
N VAL A 32 8.44 18.42 -29.45
CA VAL A 32 8.84 17.03 -29.19
C VAL A 32 8.45 16.17 -30.39
N ALA A 33 9.29 15.19 -30.74
CA ALA A 33 8.97 14.26 -31.81
C ALA A 33 7.73 13.41 -31.44
N ASN A 34 6.84 13.21 -32.42
CA ASN A 34 5.56 12.54 -32.20
C ASN A 34 5.71 11.09 -31.73
N ASP A 35 6.61 10.36 -32.40
CA ASP A 35 6.88 8.95 -32.11
C ASP A 35 7.39 8.81 -30.66
N THR A 36 8.21 9.76 -30.19
CA THR A 36 8.68 9.80 -28.81
C THR A 36 7.55 9.97 -27.79
N ILE A 37 6.55 10.80 -28.07
CA ILE A 37 5.40 10.97 -27.15
C ILE A 37 4.55 9.70 -27.07
N ILE A 38 4.32 9.03 -28.19
CA ILE A 38 3.55 7.77 -28.22
C ILE A 38 4.32 6.68 -27.45
N ASP A 39 5.63 6.59 -27.64
CA ASP A 39 6.48 5.64 -26.93
C ASP A 39 6.51 5.93 -25.43
N SER A 40 6.69 7.21 -25.02
CA SER A 40 6.63 7.63 -23.62
C SER A 40 5.28 7.33 -22.97
N LEU A 41 4.16 7.57 -23.68
CA LEU A 41 2.82 7.21 -23.19
C LEU A 41 2.66 5.70 -23.03
N GLY A 42 3.18 4.91 -23.97
CA GLY A 42 3.15 3.45 -23.90
C GLY A 42 3.99 2.90 -22.75
N GLU A 43 5.16 3.49 -22.50
CA GLU A 43 6.00 3.16 -21.36
C GLU A 43 5.33 3.56 -20.04
N TRP A 44 4.84 4.79 -19.94
CA TRP A 44 4.10 5.27 -18.78
C TRP A 44 2.94 4.35 -18.42
N SER A 45 2.10 3.99 -19.39
CA SER A 45 0.97 3.08 -19.16
C SER A 45 1.39 1.73 -18.56
N LYS A 46 2.56 1.21 -18.91
CA LYS A 46 3.09 -0.03 -18.34
C LYS A 46 3.59 0.19 -16.92
N MET A 47 4.29 1.30 -16.67
CA MET A 47 4.85 1.63 -15.36
C MET A 47 3.77 1.81 -14.30
N ILE A 48 2.66 2.49 -14.63
CA ILE A 48 1.57 2.70 -13.66
C ILE A 48 0.58 1.53 -13.59
N ALA A 49 0.69 0.51 -14.45
CA ALA A 49 -0.24 -0.62 -14.48
C ALA A 49 -0.46 -1.31 -13.12
N PRO A 50 0.55 -1.48 -12.24
CA PRO A 50 0.35 -2.04 -10.89
C PRO A 50 -0.59 -1.20 -10.01
N VAL A 51 -0.66 0.12 -10.21
CA VAL A 51 -1.60 1.02 -9.51
C VAL A 51 -2.91 1.15 -10.28
N GLY A 52 -2.83 1.15 -11.61
CA GLY A 52 -3.95 1.35 -12.52
C GLY A 52 -4.59 2.73 -12.38
N LEU A 53 -5.77 2.87 -12.96
CA LEU A 53 -6.55 4.10 -12.95
C LEU A 53 -7.61 4.06 -11.86
N ASP A 54 -8.01 5.23 -11.36
CA ASP A 54 -9.20 5.36 -10.50
C ASP A 54 -10.49 5.30 -11.32
N LEU A 55 -10.66 4.19 -12.03
CA LEU A 55 -11.81 3.88 -12.86
C LEU A 55 -12.20 2.43 -12.61
N GLU A 56 -13.51 2.17 -12.57
CA GLU A 56 -14.05 0.84 -12.37
C GLU A 56 -13.51 -0.13 -13.45
N GLY A 57 -13.00 -1.28 -13.00
CA GLY A 57 -12.39 -2.28 -13.89
C GLY A 57 -11.01 -1.92 -14.45
N CYS A 58 -10.40 -0.81 -14.03
CA CYS A 58 -9.06 -0.39 -14.43
C CYS A 58 -8.09 -0.23 -13.25
N GLN A 59 -8.52 -0.61 -12.04
CA GLN A 59 -7.69 -0.54 -10.85
C GLN A 59 -6.59 -1.61 -10.89
N GLY A 60 -5.38 -1.22 -10.55
CA GLY A 60 -4.25 -2.14 -10.42
C GLY A 60 -4.21 -2.78 -9.04
N GLN A 61 -3.45 -3.87 -8.93
CA GLN A 61 -3.36 -4.66 -7.69
C GLN A 61 -2.89 -3.86 -6.46
N LEU A 62 -1.98 -2.89 -6.61
CA LEU A 62 -1.49 -2.09 -5.49
C LEU A 62 -2.59 -1.16 -4.97
N ARG A 63 -3.43 -0.61 -5.86
CA ARG A 63 -4.60 0.19 -5.46
C ARG A 63 -5.65 -0.67 -4.79
N VAL A 64 -5.91 -1.87 -5.33
CA VAL A 64 -6.86 -2.81 -4.72
C VAL A 64 -6.39 -3.22 -3.32
N LEU A 65 -5.11 -3.57 -3.17
CA LEU A 65 -4.53 -3.94 -1.88
C LEU A 65 -4.57 -2.79 -0.87
N ALA A 66 -4.13 -1.58 -1.25
CA ALA A 66 -4.16 -0.40 -0.39
C ALA A 66 -5.58 -0.08 0.13
N ASN A 67 -6.61 -0.25 -0.71
CA ASN A 67 -8.01 -0.13 -0.30
C ASN A 67 -8.48 -1.32 0.53
N GLY A 68 -8.03 -2.54 0.20
CA GLY A 68 -8.29 -3.75 0.96
C GLY A 68 -7.82 -3.65 2.42
N LEU A 69 -6.70 -2.96 2.67
CA LEU A 69 -6.21 -2.69 4.02
C LEU A 69 -7.23 -1.91 4.87
N LYS A 70 -8.00 -0.97 4.29
CA LYS A 70 -9.04 -0.25 5.04
C LYS A 70 -10.13 -1.19 5.53
N LYS A 71 -10.61 -2.07 4.63
CA LYS A 71 -11.61 -3.08 4.94
C LYS A 71 -11.08 -4.05 6.00
N PHE A 72 -9.85 -4.53 5.82
CA PHE A 72 -9.20 -5.43 6.77
C PHE A 72 -9.11 -4.83 8.18
N ALA A 73 -8.68 -3.58 8.29
CA ALA A 73 -8.64 -2.86 9.56
C ALA A 73 -10.04 -2.71 10.19
N GLN A 74 -11.06 -2.41 9.38
CA GLN A 74 -12.44 -2.30 9.85
C GLN A 74 -12.96 -3.65 10.38
N ASP A 75 -12.75 -4.75 9.65
CA ASP A 75 -13.22 -6.07 10.03
C ASP A 75 -12.59 -6.55 11.35
N ILE A 76 -11.30 -6.28 11.57
CA ILE A 76 -10.61 -6.59 12.85
C ILE A 76 -11.13 -5.71 13.98
N GLU A 77 -11.33 -4.41 13.74
CA GLU A 77 -11.86 -3.49 14.74
C GLU A 77 -13.26 -3.93 15.21
N GLU A 78 -14.14 -4.26 14.27
CA GLU A 78 -15.48 -4.76 14.54
C GLU A 78 -15.45 -6.05 15.36
N TRP A 79 -14.58 -7.00 14.97
CA TRP A 79 -14.38 -8.24 15.71
C TRP A 79 -13.94 -8.00 17.17
N SER A 80 -13.03 -7.04 17.39
CA SER A 80 -12.41 -6.74 18.69
C SER A 80 -13.38 -6.20 19.74
N ASN A 81 -14.51 -5.61 19.31
CA ASN A 81 -15.49 -5.00 20.21
C ASN A 81 -16.11 -5.99 21.21
N SER A 82 -16.14 -7.27 20.84
CA SER A 82 -16.67 -8.37 21.66
C SER A 82 -15.59 -9.18 22.37
N GLU A 83 -14.32 -8.75 22.31
CA GLU A 83 -13.19 -9.44 22.92
C GLU A 83 -12.74 -8.86 24.26
N GLN A 84 -12.00 -9.69 25.00
CA GLN A 84 -11.32 -9.33 26.25
C GLN A 84 -10.22 -8.29 26.00
N SER A 85 -9.74 -7.65 27.08
CA SER A 85 -8.78 -6.53 27.01
C SER A 85 -7.54 -6.83 26.18
N ASP A 86 -6.99 -8.03 26.32
CA ASP A 86 -5.67 -8.36 25.76
C ASP A 86 -5.76 -8.53 24.24
N PHE A 87 -6.76 -9.29 23.76
CA PHE A 87 -7.05 -9.44 22.34
C PHE A 87 -7.53 -8.14 21.69
N ARG A 88 -8.26 -7.31 22.44
CA ARG A 88 -8.66 -5.98 21.97
C ARG A 88 -7.46 -5.05 21.79
N PHE A 89 -6.51 -5.09 22.72
CA PHE A 89 -5.26 -4.33 22.60
C PHE A 89 -4.45 -4.78 21.38
N MET A 90 -4.30 -6.10 21.20
CA MET A 90 -3.59 -6.68 20.06
C MET A 90 -4.24 -6.30 18.72
N ALA A 91 -5.56 -6.48 18.61
CA ALA A 91 -6.35 -6.04 17.46
C ALA A 91 -6.17 -4.54 17.20
N GLY A 92 -6.20 -3.71 18.24
CA GLY A 92 -5.97 -2.27 18.12
C GLY A 92 -4.62 -1.90 17.48
N ARG A 93 -3.56 -2.70 17.71
CA ARG A 93 -2.26 -2.50 17.05
C ARG A 93 -2.27 -2.90 15.60
N ILE A 94 -2.89 -4.03 15.26
CA ILE A 94 -3.08 -4.44 13.86
C ILE A 94 -3.85 -3.35 13.11
N VAL A 95 -4.99 -2.91 13.66
CA VAL A 95 -5.84 -1.86 13.07
C VAL A 95 -5.05 -0.58 12.83
N SER A 96 -4.30 -0.12 13.83
CA SER A 96 -3.52 1.11 13.71
C SER A 96 -2.41 1.01 12.67
N ALA A 97 -1.64 -0.10 12.67
CA ALA A 97 -0.57 -0.31 11.71
C ALA A 97 -1.13 -0.40 10.27
N THR A 98 -2.20 -1.18 10.10
CA THR A 98 -2.90 -1.34 8.81
C THR A 98 -3.41 -0.01 8.28
N ARG A 99 -4.06 0.80 9.13
CA ARG A 99 -4.57 2.14 8.76
C ARG A 99 -3.44 3.09 8.37
N SER A 100 -2.36 3.11 9.15
CA SER A 100 -1.19 3.95 8.84
C SER A 100 -0.60 3.55 7.49
N THR A 101 -0.31 2.26 7.26
CA THR A 101 0.19 1.77 5.97
C THR A 101 -0.75 2.12 4.82
N SER A 102 -2.06 1.88 4.96
CA SER A 102 -3.05 2.22 3.94
C SER A 102 -3.04 3.72 3.62
N ASN A 103 -2.94 4.59 4.63
CA ASN A 103 -2.86 6.03 4.43
C ASN A 103 -1.58 6.44 3.68
N HIS A 104 -0.42 5.85 4.01
CA HIS A 104 0.81 6.09 3.25
C HIS A 104 0.68 5.64 1.80
N ALA A 105 0.12 4.46 1.55
CA ALA A 105 -0.05 3.93 0.21
C ALA A 105 -1.01 4.80 -0.62
N LEU A 106 -2.13 5.23 -0.03
CA LEU A 106 -3.11 6.06 -0.73
C LEU A 106 -2.56 7.44 -1.09
N LYS A 107 -1.74 8.07 -0.24
CA LYS A 107 -1.05 9.33 -0.59
C LYS A 107 -0.15 9.16 -1.83
N ARG A 108 0.58 8.04 -1.92
CA ARG A 108 1.42 7.73 -3.10
C ARG A 108 0.61 7.40 -4.34
N ILE A 109 -0.55 6.77 -4.18
CA ILE A 109 -1.49 6.53 -5.28
C ILE A 109 -2.07 7.86 -5.80
N GLU A 110 -2.40 8.80 -4.91
CA GLU A 110 -2.84 10.15 -5.29
C GLU A 110 -1.75 10.91 -6.08
N GLU A 111 -0.47 10.74 -5.73
CA GLU A 111 0.66 11.27 -6.51
C GLU A 111 0.66 10.68 -7.94
N VAL A 112 0.45 9.38 -8.08
CA VAL A 112 0.34 8.71 -9.40
C VAL A 112 -0.86 9.23 -10.20
N ASP A 113 -2.00 9.44 -9.54
CA ASP A 113 -3.21 9.99 -10.16
C ASP A 113 -3.01 11.45 -10.59
N SER A 114 -2.22 12.23 -9.84
CA SER A 114 -1.90 13.60 -10.20
C SER A 114 -1.16 13.69 -11.54
N TRP A 115 -0.25 12.75 -11.83
CA TRP A 115 0.45 12.69 -13.11
C TRP A 115 -0.51 12.44 -14.27
N ASN A 116 -1.52 11.58 -14.08
CA ASN A 116 -2.57 11.37 -15.09
C ASN A 116 -3.35 12.66 -15.40
N SER A 117 -3.52 13.54 -14.40
CA SER A 117 -4.17 14.84 -14.58
C SER A 117 -3.26 15.89 -15.26
N GLU A 118 -1.95 15.72 -15.18
CA GLU A 118 -0.91 16.63 -15.68
C GLU A 118 -0.09 16.04 -16.84
N LEU A 119 -0.71 15.21 -17.69
CA LEU A 119 -0.14 14.57 -18.88
C LEU A 119 0.86 15.44 -19.66
N GLY A 120 0.51 16.72 -19.88
CA GLY A 120 1.37 17.63 -20.63
C GLY A 120 2.72 17.87 -19.95
N LYS A 121 2.75 18.08 -18.63
CA LYS A 121 3.99 18.31 -17.89
C LYS A 121 4.87 17.06 -17.85
N VAL A 122 4.23 15.91 -17.63
CA VAL A 122 4.90 14.59 -17.59
C VAL A 122 5.59 14.29 -18.91
N LEU A 123 4.91 14.53 -20.04
CA LEU A 123 5.46 14.26 -21.37
C LEU A 123 6.55 15.25 -21.80
N THR A 124 6.54 16.49 -21.28
CA THR A 124 7.59 17.47 -21.58
C THR A 124 8.90 17.20 -20.84
N ASP A 125 8.84 16.55 -19.68
CA ASP A 125 10.01 16.19 -18.86
C ASP A 125 9.97 14.70 -18.51
N TRP A 126 9.89 13.87 -19.57
CA TRP A 126 9.64 12.44 -19.44
C TRP A 126 10.70 11.71 -18.63
N GLU A 127 11.98 11.98 -18.82
CA GLU A 127 13.05 11.26 -18.11
C GLU A 127 12.99 11.47 -16.59
N THR A 128 12.70 12.70 -16.16
CA THR A 128 12.52 13.03 -14.75
C THR A 128 11.25 12.38 -14.21
N ALA A 129 10.14 12.50 -14.92
CA ALA A 129 8.86 11.92 -14.51
C ALA A 129 8.92 10.38 -14.45
N LYS A 130 9.57 9.74 -15.42
CA LYS A 130 9.82 8.30 -15.47
C LYS A 130 10.54 7.82 -14.22
N LYS A 131 11.62 8.49 -13.84
CA LYS A 131 12.35 8.15 -12.60
C LYS A 131 11.45 8.28 -11.37
N ALA A 132 10.72 9.38 -11.25
CA ALA A 132 9.80 9.59 -10.13
C ALA A 132 8.67 8.55 -10.07
N ILE A 133 8.07 8.21 -11.22
CA ILE A 133 7.07 7.13 -11.32
C ILE A 133 7.68 5.81 -10.87
N GLY A 134 8.87 5.46 -11.36
CA GLY A 134 9.56 4.23 -10.98
C GLY A 134 9.77 4.13 -9.47
N GLU A 135 10.34 5.18 -8.86
CA GLU A 135 10.59 5.25 -7.41
C GLU A 135 9.29 5.12 -6.60
N THR A 136 8.22 5.79 -7.01
CA THR A 136 6.92 5.70 -6.31
C THR A 136 6.31 4.30 -6.42
N ILE A 137 6.39 3.65 -7.59
CA ILE A 137 5.84 2.31 -7.78
C ILE A 137 6.66 1.26 -7.01
N GLU A 138 8.00 1.36 -7.02
CA GLU A 138 8.87 0.50 -6.21
C GLU A 138 8.61 0.67 -4.71
N TYR A 139 8.44 1.91 -4.25
CA TYR A 139 8.08 2.18 -2.87
C TYR A 139 6.73 1.57 -2.49
N LEU A 140 5.72 1.66 -3.35
CA LEU A 140 4.41 1.05 -3.10
C LEU A 140 4.49 -0.47 -3.00
N TRP A 141 5.29 -1.11 -3.85
CA TRP A 141 5.55 -2.56 -3.76
C TRP A 141 6.15 -2.93 -2.42
N TRP A 142 7.20 -2.21 -2.02
CA TRP A 142 7.86 -2.44 -0.73
C TRP A 142 6.92 -2.17 0.47
N LEU A 143 6.15 -1.09 0.41
CA LEU A 143 5.25 -0.68 1.50
C LEU A 143 4.11 -1.69 1.74
N LEU A 144 3.59 -2.26 0.66
CA LEU A 144 2.45 -3.18 0.69
C LEU A 144 2.86 -4.66 0.74
N ASP A 145 4.15 -4.97 0.70
CA ASP A 145 4.67 -6.33 0.76
C ASP A 145 4.22 -7.06 2.04
N GLY A 146 3.78 -8.31 1.89
CA GLY A 146 3.33 -9.17 3.00
C GLY A 146 1.92 -8.90 3.54
N TRP A 147 1.23 -7.83 3.12
CA TRP A 147 -0.11 -7.53 3.63
C TRP A 147 -1.21 -8.42 3.04
N GLN A 148 -1.07 -8.86 1.79
CA GLN A 148 -2.07 -9.72 1.15
C GLN A 148 -2.19 -11.05 1.88
N GLU A 149 -1.07 -11.63 2.31
CA GLU A 149 -1.02 -12.86 3.07
C GLU A 149 -1.77 -12.75 4.40
N LEU A 150 -1.65 -11.61 5.10
CA LEU A 150 -2.34 -11.38 6.36
C LEU A 150 -3.85 -11.19 6.18
N ILE A 151 -4.25 -10.50 5.11
CA ILE A 151 -5.66 -10.41 4.71
C ILE A 151 -6.21 -11.81 4.45
N ASP A 152 -5.48 -12.62 3.68
CA ASP A 152 -5.93 -13.97 3.36
C ASP A 152 -6.01 -14.90 4.59
N VAL A 153 -5.09 -14.76 5.55
CA VAL A 153 -5.12 -15.48 6.83
C VAL A 153 -6.38 -15.11 7.61
N TRP A 154 -6.68 -13.81 7.70
CA TRP A 154 -7.89 -13.33 8.35
C TRP A 154 -9.17 -13.78 7.64
N ASP A 155 -9.22 -13.71 6.32
CA ASP A 155 -10.39 -14.12 5.53
C ASP A 155 -10.67 -15.62 5.63
N ARG A 156 -9.64 -16.43 5.89
CA ARG A 156 -9.75 -17.87 6.12
C ARG A 156 -10.12 -18.25 7.57
N ARG A 157 -10.24 -17.28 8.48
CA ARG A 157 -10.58 -17.55 9.89
C ARG A 157 -11.90 -18.30 10.03
N SER A 158 -12.03 -19.06 11.12
CA SER A 158 -13.33 -19.63 11.50
C SER A 158 -14.32 -18.52 11.82
N LEU A 159 -15.54 -18.56 11.27
CA LEU A 159 -16.58 -17.57 11.60
C LEU A 159 -17.35 -17.91 12.90
N THR A 160 -17.28 -19.15 13.36
CA THR A 160 -18.07 -19.65 14.50
C THR A 160 -17.22 -19.95 15.74
N ASP A 161 -15.90 -20.09 15.58
CA ASP A 161 -14.98 -20.49 16.65
C ASP A 161 -14.13 -19.29 17.12
N ARG A 162 -14.48 -18.73 18.28
CA ARG A 162 -13.77 -17.58 18.86
C ARG A 162 -12.33 -17.90 19.27
N ALA A 163 -12.03 -19.13 19.69
CA ALA A 163 -10.67 -19.49 20.07
C ALA A 163 -9.75 -19.47 18.85
N LYS A 164 -10.20 -20.06 17.73
CA LYS A 164 -9.44 -20.01 16.46
C LYS A 164 -9.32 -18.60 15.89
N GLN A 165 -10.33 -17.75 16.07
CA GLN A 165 -10.23 -16.34 15.68
C GLN A 165 -9.14 -15.61 16.45
N ARG A 166 -8.99 -15.89 17.76
CA ARG A 166 -7.93 -15.32 18.59
C ARG A 166 -6.54 -15.77 18.14
N GLU A 167 -6.37 -17.06 17.86
CA GLU A 167 -5.13 -17.61 17.28
C GLU A 167 -4.79 -16.91 15.96
N THR A 168 -5.80 -16.65 15.11
CA THR A 168 -5.61 -15.91 13.85
C THR A 168 -5.13 -14.48 14.11
N VAL A 169 -5.67 -13.81 15.14
CA VAL A 169 -5.24 -12.45 15.50
C VAL A 169 -3.83 -12.43 16.08
N GLU A 170 -3.45 -13.41 16.87
CA GLU A 170 -2.08 -13.58 17.37
C GLU A 170 -1.08 -13.79 16.21
N GLU A 171 -1.43 -14.62 15.23
CA GLU A 171 -0.64 -14.83 14.03
C GLU A 171 -0.49 -13.51 13.24
N VAL A 172 -1.59 -12.84 12.92
CA VAL A 172 -1.58 -11.57 12.20
C VAL A 172 -0.75 -10.51 12.94
N ALA A 173 -0.91 -10.38 14.25
CA ALA A 173 -0.17 -9.41 15.05
C ALA A 173 1.34 -9.69 15.06
N SER A 174 1.72 -10.97 15.04
CA SER A 174 3.11 -11.43 15.05
C SER A 174 3.83 -11.18 13.73
N PHE A 175 3.09 -11.09 12.62
CA PHE A 175 3.66 -10.98 11.27
C PHE A 175 3.32 -9.68 10.52
N ALA A 176 2.49 -8.79 11.10
CA ALA A 176 2.17 -7.47 10.53
C ALA A 176 3.42 -6.68 10.11
N PRO A 177 3.57 -6.26 8.83
CA PRO A 177 4.73 -5.48 8.40
C PRO A 177 4.91 -4.21 9.25
N VAL A 178 6.16 -3.96 9.66
CA VAL A 178 6.55 -2.79 10.48
C VAL A 178 7.35 -1.82 9.63
N LEU A 179 6.89 -0.57 9.57
CA LEU A 179 7.61 0.46 8.82
C LEU A 179 8.90 0.88 9.54
N PRO A 180 10.04 0.99 8.83
CA PRO A 180 11.27 1.54 9.38
C PRO A 180 11.08 3.01 9.77
N LEU A 181 11.69 3.40 10.89
CA LEU A 181 11.59 4.77 11.42
C LEU A 181 12.16 5.85 10.48
N SER A 182 13.05 5.47 9.56
CA SER A 182 13.62 6.37 8.54
C SER A 182 12.61 6.79 7.48
N GLU A 183 11.59 5.96 7.24
CA GLU A 183 10.63 6.14 6.14
C GLU A 183 9.34 6.86 6.57
N ILE A 184 9.23 7.20 7.86
CA ILE A 184 8.03 7.77 8.48
C ILE A 184 8.33 9.13 9.11
N GLU A 185 7.30 9.96 9.24
CA GLU A 185 7.44 11.27 9.86
C GLU A 185 7.81 11.14 11.35
N LYS A 186 8.55 12.11 11.90
CA LYS A 186 8.94 12.11 13.32
C LYS A 186 7.75 12.02 14.28
N SER A 187 6.60 12.55 13.87
CA SER A 187 5.32 12.46 14.58
C SER A 187 4.81 11.01 14.73
N GLU A 188 5.16 10.13 13.80
CA GLU A 188 4.70 8.73 13.74
C GLU A 188 5.73 7.74 14.30
N GLN A 189 6.98 8.18 14.53
CA GLN A 189 8.07 7.31 14.98
C GLN A 189 7.77 6.61 16.31
N GLN A 190 7.19 7.31 17.28
CA GLN A 190 6.85 6.70 18.57
C GLN A 190 5.81 5.58 18.41
N PHE A 191 4.83 5.80 17.53
CA PHE A 191 3.80 4.82 17.24
C PHE A 191 4.40 3.53 16.65
N TRP A 192 5.25 3.65 15.63
CA TRP A 192 5.87 2.49 14.98
C TRP A 192 6.93 1.79 15.84
N ALA A 193 7.65 2.53 16.69
CA ALA A 193 8.53 1.93 17.70
C ALA A 193 7.75 1.03 18.67
N ASP A 194 6.58 1.48 19.12
CA ASP A 194 5.71 0.73 20.01
C ASP A 194 5.08 -0.49 19.30
N VAL A 195 4.62 -0.34 18.05
CA VAL A 195 4.16 -1.49 17.23
C VAL A 195 5.25 -2.57 17.13
N ARG A 196 6.49 -2.18 16.85
CA ARG A 196 7.62 -3.11 16.75
C ARG A 196 7.89 -3.86 18.05
N VAL A 197 7.87 -3.18 19.19
CA VAL A 197 8.08 -3.80 20.50
C VAL A 197 7.01 -4.83 20.80
N ASN A 198 5.74 -4.49 20.59
CA ASN A 198 4.62 -5.41 20.83
C ASN A 198 4.66 -6.61 19.90
N GLN A 199 4.95 -6.41 18.62
CA GLN A 199 5.10 -7.53 17.67
C GLN A 199 6.19 -8.51 18.10
N MET A 200 7.37 -8.02 18.51
CA MET A 200 8.46 -8.89 18.95
C MET A 200 8.08 -9.72 20.19
N LEU A 201 7.28 -9.16 21.10
CA LEU A 201 6.75 -9.89 22.25
C LEU A 201 5.82 -11.02 21.80
N TRP A 202 4.83 -10.73 20.95
CA TRP A 202 3.85 -11.71 20.49
C TRP A 202 4.46 -12.79 19.59
N ALA A 203 5.33 -12.41 18.66
CA ALA A 203 6.08 -13.37 17.85
C ALA A 203 6.97 -14.27 18.71
N GLY A 204 7.52 -13.72 19.81
CA GLY A 204 8.26 -14.48 20.80
C GLY A 204 7.38 -15.49 21.55
N GLU A 205 6.17 -15.10 21.96
CA GLU A 205 5.21 -15.99 22.61
C GLU A 205 4.72 -17.11 21.68
N LEU A 206 4.38 -16.78 20.43
CA LEU A 206 3.98 -17.74 19.41
C LEU A 206 5.10 -18.78 19.15
N ARG A 207 6.36 -18.32 19.08
CA ARG A 207 7.53 -19.20 18.95
C ARG A 207 7.75 -20.07 20.18
N LYS A 208 7.62 -19.51 21.39
CA LYS A 208 7.74 -20.27 22.67
C LYS A 208 6.72 -21.39 22.76
N LEU A 209 5.47 -21.13 22.36
CA LEU A 209 4.41 -22.13 22.30
C LEU A 209 4.75 -23.26 21.29
N GLY A 210 5.49 -22.95 20.23
CA GLY A 210 5.97 -23.92 19.25
C GLY A 210 7.31 -24.61 19.58
N SER A 211 8.18 -24.01 20.41
CA SER A 211 9.57 -24.46 20.62
C SER A 211 9.92 -24.90 22.05
N GLY A 212 9.14 -24.50 23.06
CA GLY A 212 9.39 -24.85 24.47
C GLY A 212 10.55 -24.12 25.16
N GLU A 213 11.23 -23.15 24.51
CA GLU A 213 12.38 -22.42 25.10
C GLU A 213 12.24 -20.89 24.99
N ILE A 214 12.69 -20.17 26.03
CA ILE A 214 12.71 -18.70 26.10
C ILE A 214 14.07 -18.18 25.62
N ASP A 215 14.08 -17.32 24.60
CA ASP A 215 15.27 -16.55 24.21
C ASP A 215 15.43 -15.31 25.11
N ALA A 216 16.31 -15.41 26.11
CA ALA A 216 16.60 -14.34 27.06
C ALA A 216 17.30 -13.11 26.43
N ASP A 217 18.01 -13.30 25.32
CA ASP A 217 18.70 -12.21 24.61
C ASP A 217 17.70 -11.28 23.91
N MET A 218 16.59 -11.84 23.41
CA MET A 218 15.51 -11.07 22.81
C MET A 218 14.82 -10.15 23.83
N MET A 219 14.61 -10.61 25.06
CA MET A 219 14.01 -9.80 26.14
C MET A 219 14.91 -8.63 26.53
N ASP A 220 16.22 -8.85 26.64
CA ASP A 220 17.18 -7.79 26.97
C ASP A 220 17.28 -6.74 25.84
N ARG A 221 17.20 -7.16 24.58
CA ARG A 221 17.12 -6.25 23.42
C ARG A 221 15.87 -5.37 23.45
N LEU A 222 14.72 -5.93 23.81
CA LEU A 222 13.47 -5.17 23.94
C LEU A 222 13.52 -4.13 25.06
N GLU A 223 14.10 -4.48 26.21
CA GLU A 223 14.30 -3.52 27.31
C GLU A 223 15.24 -2.37 26.90
N ARG A 224 16.30 -2.66 26.15
CA ARG A 224 17.22 -1.63 25.64
C ARG A 224 16.53 -0.69 24.66
N PHE A 225 15.72 -1.21 23.73
CA PHE A 225 14.94 -0.38 22.81
C PHE A 225 13.97 0.54 23.56
N ARG A 226 13.27 0.00 24.56
CA ARG A 226 12.31 0.77 25.38
C ARG A 226 12.96 1.91 26.17
N ARG A 227 14.23 1.76 26.58
CA ARG A 227 15.02 2.80 27.24
C ARG A 227 15.56 3.87 26.30
N GLN A 228 15.67 3.59 25.00
CA GLN A 228 16.17 4.53 23.99
C GLN A 228 15.06 5.35 23.32
N SER A 229 13.82 4.88 23.38
CA SER A 229 12.62 5.55 22.85
C SER A 229 11.82 6.32 23.92
N ALA A 230 12.42 6.60 25.08
CA ALA A 230 11.86 7.38 26.19
C ALA A 230 12.74 8.60 26.46
#